data_AF-A0A2E9FJA5-F1
#
_entry.id   AF-A0A2E9FJA5-F1
#
_cell.length_a   1.000
_cell.length_b   1.000
_cell.length_c   1.000
_cell.angle_alpha   90.00
_cell.angle_beta   90.00
_cell.angle_gamma   90.00
#
_symmetry.space_group_name_H-M   'P 1'
#
loop_
_entity.id
_entity.type
_entity.pdbx_description
1 polymer ?
#
loop_
_entity_poly.entity_id
_entity_poly.type
_entity_poly.pdbx_seq_one_letter_code
_entity_poly.pdbx_strand_id
1 'polypeptide(L)'
;QNIPSSNTAYIEASSLGETNPLDFNWSHPFVYHAGAKVGWYRLKTESEFDIKKEFIDAYEEILEESEFKESLLLLPVFKEEISVEKPLSKGKLKARLENIKKKYL
;
A
#
# COMPACT_ATOMS: atom_id res chain seq x y z
N GLN A 1 5.82 1.76 -15.75
CA GLN A 1 4.66 0.89 -15.49
C GLN A 1 3.44 1.55 -16.11
N ASN A 2 2.52 0.82 -16.73
CA ASN A 2 1.36 1.42 -17.40
C ASN A 2 0.23 1.56 -16.38
N ILE A 3 -0.01 2.78 -15.91
CA ILE A 3 -1.07 3.09 -14.93
C ILE A 3 -2.41 3.09 -15.68
N PRO A 4 -3.41 2.28 -15.26
CA PRO A 4 -4.71 2.27 -15.91
C PRO A 4 -5.43 3.59 -15.69
N SER A 5 -6.24 4.02 -16.66
CA SER A 5 -7.12 5.18 -16.50
C SER A 5 -8.18 4.93 -15.43
N SER A 6 -8.68 5.99 -14.80
CA SER A 6 -9.65 5.91 -13.68
C SER A 6 -10.89 5.09 -14.03
N ASN A 7 -11.38 5.20 -15.27
CA ASN A 7 -12.51 4.38 -15.75
C ASN A 7 -12.16 2.89 -15.86
N THR A 8 -10.98 2.55 -16.38
CA THR A 8 -10.55 1.15 -16.49
C THR A 8 -10.31 0.54 -15.11
N ALA A 9 -9.69 1.29 -14.21
CA ALA A 9 -9.51 0.91 -12.81
C ALA A 9 -10.85 0.65 -12.11
N TYR A 10 -11.85 1.50 -12.34
CA TYR A 10 -13.20 1.31 -11.80
C TYR A 10 -13.87 0.03 -12.33
N ILE A 11 -13.81 -0.20 -13.64
CA ILE A 11 -14.38 -1.40 -14.26
C ILE A 11 -13.75 -2.66 -13.66
N GLU A 12 -12.42 -2.66 -13.50
CA GLU A 12 -11.69 -3.77 -12.87
C GLU A 12 -12.13 -3.99 -11.42
N ALA A 13 -12.16 -2.93 -10.61
CA ALA A 13 -12.59 -2.99 -9.20
C ALA A 13 -14.04 -3.48 -9.05
N SER A 14 -14.94 -3.01 -9.91
CA SER A 14 -16.36 -3.41 -9.93
C SER A 14 -16.55 -4.86 -10.40
N SER A 15 -15.67 -5.35 -11.30
CA SER A 15 -15.71 -6.72 -11.80
C SER A 15 -15.24 -7.80 -10.83
N LEU A 16 -14.71 -7.42 -9.65
CA LEU A 16 -14.19 -8.35 -8.63
C LEU A 16 -15.23 -9.40 -8.18
N GLY A 17 -16.52 -9.02 -8.16
CA GLY A 17 -17.61 -9.91 -7.76
C GLY A 17 -17.50 -10.41 -6.32
N GLU A 18 -17.60 -11.72 -6.10
CA GLU A 18 -17.51 -12.35 -4.77
C GLU A 18 -16.07 -12.63 -4.31
N THR A 19 -15.09 -12.43 -5.19
CA THR A 19 -13.68 -12.71 -4.91
C THR A 19 -13.13 -11.79 -3.81
N ASN A 20 -12.20 -12.32 -3.00
CA ASN A 20 -11.48 -11.49 -2.05
C ASN A 20 -10.56 -10.51 -2.80
N PRO A 21 -10.56 -9.22 -2.43
CA PRO A 21 -9.66 -8.24 -3.04
C PRO A 21 -8.17 -8.59 -2.92
N LEU A 22 -7.77 -9.38 -1.93
CA LEU A 22 -6.37 -9.77 -1.72
C LEU A 22 -5.91 -10.91 -2.64
N ASP A 23 -6.85 -11.74 -3.11
CA ASP A 23 -6.57 -12.90 -3.95
C ASP A 23 -6.66 -12.56 -5.45
N PHE A 24 -7.07 -11.33 -5.78
CA PHE A 24 -7.26 -10.87 -7.16
C PHE A 24 -5.98 -10.31 -7.76
N ASN A 25 -5.73 -10.61 -9.04
CA ASN A 25 -4.54 -10.18 -9.74
C ASN A 25 -4.73 -8.79 -10.38
N TRP A 26 -4.62 -7.75 -9.56
CA TRP A 26 -4.79 -6.35 -9.97
C TRP A 26 -3.83 -5.91 -11.07
N SER A 27 -4.33 -5.16 -12.04
CA SER A 27 -3.52 -4.53 -13.09
C SER A 27 -2.52 -3.52 -12.51
N HIS A 28 -2.92 -2.82 -11.45
CA HIS A 28 -2.07 -1.86 -10.75
C HIS A 28 -2.43 -1.79 -9.25
N PRO A 29 -1.46 -1.63 -8.33
CA PRO A 29 -1.73 -1.47 -6.89
C PRO A 29 -2.70 -0.34 -6.56
N PHE A 30 -2.73 0.73 -7.36
CA PHE A 30 -3.65 1.85 -7.17
C PHE A 30 -5.12 1.44 -7.26
N VAL A 31 -5.46 0.44 -8.07
CA VAL A 31 -6.85 -0.07 -8.17
C VAL A 31 -7.28 -0.66 -6.83
N TYR A 32 -6.41 -1.46 -6.22
CA TYR A 32 -6.65 -2.03 -4.90
C TYR A 32 -6.77 -0.95 -3.83
N HIS A 33 -5.85 0.03 -3.82
CA HIS A 33 -5.86 1.09 -2.81
C HIS A 33 -7.08 2.00 -2.93
N ALA A 34 -7.51 2.36 -4.14
CA ALA A 34 -8.72 3.14 -4.37
C ALA A 34 -9.97 2.37 -3.92
N GLY A 35 -10.07 1.08 -4.28
CA GLY A 35 -11.19 0.24 -3.84
C GLY A 35 -11.22 0.01 -2.33
N ALA A 36 -10.06 -0.08 -1.69
CA ALA A 36 -9.95 -0.13 -0.23
C ALA A 36 -10.34 1.19 0.45
N LYS A 37 -10.01 2.34 -0.17
CA LYS A 37 -10.35 3.69 0.33
C LYS A 37 -11.86 3.95 0.28
N VAL A 38 -12.50 3.60 -0.83
CA VAL A 38 -13.96 3.72 -0.99
C VAL A 38 -14.72 2.63 -0.20
N GLY A 39 -14.15 1.43 -0.16
CA GLY A 39 -14.70 0.27 0.52
C GLY A 39 -15.29 -0.75 -0.44
N TRP A 40 -14.71 -1.95 -0.45
CA TRP A 40 -15.11 -3.07 -1.32
C TRP A 40 -16.57 -3.51 -1.17
N TYR A 41 -17.16 -3.34 0.01
CA TYR A 41 -18.58 -3.64 0.21
C TYR A 41 -19.46 -2.63 -0.54
N ARG A 42 -19.15 -1.34 -0.45
CA ARG A 42 -19.92 -0.26 -1.08
C ARG A 42 -19.87 -0.36 -2.61
N LEU A 43 -18.71 -0.69 -3.16
CA LEU A 43 -18.54 -0.99 -4.59
C LEU A 43 -19.45 -2.13 -5.10
N LYS A 44 -19.85 -3.06 -4.22
CA LYS A 44 -20.74 -4.18 -4.57
C LYS A 44 -22.22 -3.88 -4.34
N THR A 45 -22.55 -3.01 -3.39
CA THR A 45 -23.95 -2.80 -2.96
C THR A 45 -24.57 -1.50 -3.43
N GLU A 46 -23.77 -0.46 -3.68
CA GLU A 46 -24.27 0.85 -4.07
C GLU A 46 -24.48 0.97 -5.59
N SER A 47 -25.22 2.02 -5.99
CA SER A 47 -25.47 2.30 -7.40
C SER A 47 -24.18 2.70 -8.11
N GLU A 48 -23.99 2.26 -9.36
CA GLU A 48 -22.82 2.64 -10.17
C GLU A 48 -22.66 4.16 -10.24
N PHE A 49 -23.77 4.91 -10.34
CA PHE A 49 -23.71 6.35 -10.52
C PHE A 49 -23.05 7.08 -9.35
N ASP A 50 -23.37 6.67 -8.12
CA ASP A 50 -22.86 7.30 -6.91
C ASP A 50 -21.43 6.82 -6.62
N ILE A 51 -21.21 5.51 -6.65
CA ILE A 51 -19.94 4.91 -6.22
C ILE A 51 -18.81 5.09 -7.24
N LYS A 52 -19.13 5.19 -8.53
CA LYS A 52 -18.13 5.40 -9.59
C LYS A 52 -17.44 6.74 -9.43
N LYS A 53 -18.19 7.79 -9.11
CA LYS A 53 -17.62 9.12 -8.90
C LYS A 53 -16.67 9.09 -7.69
N GLU A 54 -17.13 8.54 -6.57
CA GLU A 54 -16.32 8.43 -5.36
C GLU A 54 -15.04 7.60 -5.59
N PHE A 55 -15.12 6.52 -6.37
CA PHE A 55 -13.96 5.73 -6.76
C PHE A 55 -12.97 6.50 -7.63
N ILE A 56 -13.46 7.23 -8.63
CA ILE A 56 -12.61 8.03 -9.52
C ILE A 56 -11.89 9.11 -8.71
N ASP A 57 -12.62 9.85 -7.87
CA ASP A 57 -12.06 10.89 -7.02
C ASP A 57 -10.96 10.31 -6.09
N ALA A 58 -11.22 9.15 -5.47
CA ALA A 58 -10.25 8.45 -4.63
C ALA A 58 -9.01 7.94 -5.40
N TYR A 59 -9.20 7.46 -6.63
CA TYR A 59 -8.13 6.97 -7.48
C TYR A 59 -7.22 8.11 -7.96
N GLU A 60 -7.82 9.24 -8.34
CA GLU A 60 -7.08 10.45 -8.75
C GLU A 60 -6.29 11.04 -7.58
N GLU A 61 -6.87 11.10 -6.39
CA GLU A 61 -6.15 11.54 -5.19
C GLU A 61 -4.92 10.66 -4.90
N ILE A 62 -5.03 9.33 -5.06
CA ILE A 62 -3.90 8.41 -4.87
C ILE A 62 -2.84 8.60 -5.96
N LEU A 63 -3.25 8.88 -7.20
CA LEU A 63 -2.33 9.19 -8.29
C LEU A 63 -1.58 10.48 -8.03
N GLU A 64 -2.30 11.55 -7.67
CA GLU A 64 -1.70 12.84 -7.33
C GLU A 64 -0.78 12.72 -6.12
N GLU A 65 -1.17 12.00 -5.07
CA GLU A 65 -0.30 11.71 -3.92
C GLU A 65 0.94 10.92 -4.32
N SER A 66 0.81 9.97 -5.24
CA SER A 66 1.94 9.17 -5.73
C SER A 66 2.88 10.01 -6.60
N GLU A 67 2.35 10.79 -7.54
CA GLU A 67 3.13 11.72 -8.37
C GLU A 67 3.75 12.83 -7.52
N PHE A 68 3.03 13.32 -6.52
CA PHE A 68 3.55 14.27 -5.55
C PHE A 68 4.63 13.62 -4.70
N LYS A 69 4.48 12.36 -4.28
CA LYS A 69 5.52 11.63 -3.55
C LYS A 69 6.73 11.35 -4.43
N GLU A 70 6.57 10.95 -5.69
CA GLU A 70 7.66 10.78 -6.64
C GLU A 70 8.32 12.12 -7.00
N SER A 71 7.57 13.21 -7.08
CA SER A 71 8.12 14.56 -7.31
C SER A 71 8.71 15.19 -6.05
N LEU A 72 8.24 14.83 -4.85
CA LEU A 72 8.90 15.15 -3.59
C LEU A 72 10.15 14.30 -3.36
N LEU A 73 10.29 13.15 -4.04
CA LEU A 73 11.58 12.45 -4.15
C LEU A 73 12.57 13.17 -5.10
N LEU A 74 12.19 14.30 -5.71
CA LEU A 74 13.16 15.26 -6.30
C LEU A 74 13.73 16.24 -5.27
N LEU A 75 13.28 16.20 -4.00
CA LEU A 75 14.08 16.69 -2.88
C LEU A 75 15.20 15.69 -2.63
N PRO A 76 16.42 16.13 -2.24
CA PRO A 76 17.62 15.33 -2.31
C PRO A 76 17.34 14.00 -1.62
N VAL A 77 17.46 12.92 -2.40
CA VAL A 77 17.28 11.53 -1.99
C VAL A 77 17.91 11.38 -0.61
N PHE A 78 17.08 11.38 0.43
CA PHE A 78 17.50 10.74 1.66
C PHE A 78 17.46 9.27 1.31
N LYS A 79 18.61 8.80 0.85
CA LYS A 79 18.94 7.40 0.83
C LYS A 79 18.87 7.05 2.31
N GLU A 80 17.69 6.63 2.77
CA GLU A 80 17.65 5.74 3.90
C GLU A 80 18.50 4.57 3.44
N GLU A 81 19.77 4.59 3.85
CA GLU A 81 20.49 3.39 4.13
C GLU A 81 19.56 2.61 5.04
N ILE A 82 18.68 1.81 4.44
CA ILE A 82 18.21 0.59 5.04
C ILE A 82 19.50 -0.19 5.24
N SER A 83 20.16 0.10 6.35
CA SER A 83 21.10 -0.81 6.95
C SER A 83 20.25 -2.03 7.18
N VAL A 84 20.33 -2.96 6.23
CA VAL A 84 19.97 -4.35 6.43
C VAL A 84 20.84 -4.77 7.60
N GLU A 85 20.36 -4.50 8.81
CA GLU A 85 20.86 -5.09 10.03
C GLU A 85 20.52 -6.56 9.91
N LYS A 86 21.44 -7.23 9.22
CA LYS A 86 21.61 -8.66 9.15
C LYS A 86 21.19 -9.24 10.50
N PRO A 87 20.25 -10.20 10.55
CA PRO A 87 19.74 -10.73 11.81
C PRO A 87 20.93 -11.06 12.72
N LEU A 88 20.91 -10.47 13.91
CA LEU A 88 22.02 -10.47 14.85
C LEU A 88 22.54 -11.90 15.02
N SER A 89 23.77 -12.16 14.56
CA SER A 89 24.41 -13.47 14.70
C SER A 89 24.38 -13.92 16.17
N LYS A 90 24.01 -15.18 16.40
CA LYS A 90 23.70 -15.81 17.71
C LYS A 90 24.72 -15.50 18.83
N GLY A 91 25.97 -15.17 18.49
CA GLY A 91 27.01 -14.78 19.44
C GLY A 91 26.74 -13.47 20.19
N LYS A 92 26.13 -12.46 19.55
CA LYS A 92 25.89 -11.14 20.20
C LYS A 92 24.69 -11.14 21.16
N LEU A 93 23.77 -12.10 21.00
CA LEU A 93 22.61 -12.25 21.88
C LEU A 93 23.00 -12.73 23.29
N LYS A 94 23.95 -13.67 23.40
CA LYS A 94 24.44 -14.18 24.70
C LYS A 94 25.09 -13.09 25.54
N ALA A 95 25.96 -12.27 24.93
CA ALA A 95 26.62 -11.16 25.63
C ALA A 95 25.60 -10.13 26.16
N ARG A 96 24.52 -9.88 25.41
CA ARG A 96 23.44 -8.98 25.84
C ARG A 96 22.66 -9.56 27.02
N LEU A 97 22.35 -10.86 27.00
CA LEU A 97 21.73 -11.58 28.13
C LEU A 97 22.60 -11.58 29.39
N GLU A 98 23.91 -11.79 29.26
CA GLU A 98 24.83 -11.75 30.40
C GLU A 98 24.93 -10.35 31.04
N ASN A 99 24.95 -9.30 30.22
CA ASN A 99 24.95 -7.92 30.74
C ASN A 99 23.65 -7.54 31.44
N ILE A 100 22.50 -8.04 30.97
CA ILE A 100 21.22 -7.84 31.67
C ILE A 100 21.24 -8.60 33.00
N LYS A 101 21.72 -9.85 33.01
CA LYS A 101 21.80 -10.64 34.25
C LYS A 101 22.70 -9.98 35.30
N LYS A 102 23.82 -9.37 34.91
CA LYS A 102 24.71 -8.61 35.81
C LYS A 102 24.14 -7.28 36.29
N LYS A 103 23.15 -6.71 35.60
CA LYS A 103 22.54 -5.42 35.97
C LYS A 103 21.44 -5.58 37.03
N TYR A 104 20.90 -6.78 37.18
CA TYR A 104 19.79 -7.09 38.10
C TYR A 104 20.13 -8.17 39.14
N LEU A 105 21.43 -8.49 39.31
CA LEU A 105 21.99 -9.19 40.47
C LEU A 105 22.85 -8.20 41.26
#